data_AF-A0A101IGE5-F1
#
_entry.id   AF-A0A101IGE5-F1
#
_cell.length_a   1.000
_cell.length_b   1.000
_cell.length_c   1.000
_cell.angle_alpha   90.00
_cell.angle_beta   90.00
_cell.angle_gamma   90.00
#
_symmetry.space_group_name_H-M   'P 1'
#
loop_
_entity.id
_entity.type
_entity.pdbx_description
1 polymer ?
#
loop_
_entity_poly.entity_id
_entity_poly.type
_entity_poly.pdbx_seq_one_letter_code
_entity_poly.pdbx_strand_id
1 'polypeptide(L)'
;MGDRPSTPSSARKRYFRRRLKRMSLLIGVALILSVLICGNFVYPVLAPASSQGISFSQSSTATLIAPTTGKEFESSLSASVDMLPTRTPLPLPTEGQIVPAGDDTHILYYTIAGDSLPVVSLRFGVDMASITSPDSIDPKGLLSPDHLLIIPNRLEITSSRTKLLPDSEITYSPSTIDFDTVAFVEAAGGYLSTYSEYLMTTGWTTGAEIIDRISLEYSVNPRLLLAFLEFQSGWVYGQPQDDVSTIYPMGNEDYKKEGLYLQAAWFASTVMDGYYGWREGRQLVINFQDGQTLRLAPQLNA
;
A
#
# COMPACT_ATOMS: atom_id res chain seq x y z
N MET A 1 76.64 -11.31 25.73
CA MET A 1 76.57 -10.11 24.87
C MET A 1 75.31 -10.23 24.02
N GLY A 2 74.34 -9.34 24.22
CA GLY A 2 73.11 -9.30 23.42
C GLY A 2 71.86 -8.89 24.22
N ASP A 3 71.90 -7.73 24.87
CA ASP A 3 70.76 -7.12 25.54
C ASP A 3 69.62 -6.86 24.54
N ARG A 4 68.40 -7.32 24.88
CA ARG A 4 67.19 -7.00 24.13
C ARG A 4 66.76 -5.56 24.45
N PRO A 5 66.53 -4.69 23.46
CA PRO A 5 66.11 -3.32 23.75
C PRO A 5 64.69 -3.31 24.30
N SER A 6 64.55 -2.80 25.53
CA SER A 6 63.26 -2.57 26.17
C SER A 6 62.55 -1.38 25.49
N THR A 7 61.40 -1.66 24.88
CA THR A 7 60.53 -0.61 24.32
C THR A 7 60.17 0.40 25.43
N PRO A 8 60.39 1.71 25.24
CA PRO A 8 60.18 2.68 26.31
C PRO A 8 58.70 2.75 26.68
N SER A 9 58.40 2.68 27.99
CA SER A 9 57.03 2.62 28.54
C SER A 9 56.11 3.77 28.10
N SER A 10 56.71 4.85 27.57
CA SER A 10 56.02 6.01 27.00
C SER A 10 55.26 5.71 25.70
N ALA A 11 55.77 4.82 24.84
CA ALA A 11 55.13 4.48 23.57
C ALA A 11 53.85 3.65 23.78
N ARG A 12 53.92 2.67 24.69
CA ARG A 12 52.76 1.85 25.08
C ARG A 12 51.66 2.69 25.72
N LYS A 13 52.03 3.66 26.58
CA LYS A 13 51.07 4.57 27.23
C LYS A 13 50.38 5.53 26.23
N ARG A 14 51.10 5.98 25.18
CA ARG A 14 50.52 6.80 24.10
C ARG A 14 49.59 5.97 23.20
N TYR A 15 49.96 4.74 22.88
CA TYR A 15 49.13 3.82 22.10
C TYR A 15 47.80 3.51 22.82
N PHE A 16 47.85 3.13 24.11
CA PHE A 16 46.65 2.84 24.89
C PHE A 16 45.72 4.05 25.03
N ARG A 17 46.25 5.27 25.25
CA ARG A 17 45.42 6.48 25.28
C ARG A 17 44.75 6.77 23.94
N ARG A 18 45.45 6.57 22.81
CA ARG A 18 44.87 6.77 21.48
C ARG A 18 43.80 5.72 21.17
N ARG A 19 44.01 4.47 21.56
CA ARG A 19 43.02 3.38 21.42
C ARG A 19 41.78 3.61 22.28
N LEU A 20 41.96 4.05 23.54
CA LEU A 20 40.83 4.37 24.43
C LEU A 20 39.99 5.53 23.87
N LYS A 21 40.62 6.58 23.35
CA LYS A 21 39.92 7.70 22.71
C LYS A 21 39.13 7.26 21.48
N ARG A 22 39.72 6.41 20.64
CA ARG A 22 39.03 5.88 19.45
C ARG A 22 37.86 4.95 19.82
N MET A 23 38.03 4.08 20.82
CA MET A 23 36.93 3.21 21.27
C MET A 23 35.82 4.00 21.96
N SER A 24 36.14 5.01 22.76
CA SER A 24 35.14 5.90 23.36
C SER A 24 34.36 6.69 22.30
N LEU A 25 35.02 7.15 21.24
CA LEU A 25 34.36 7.80 20.11
C LEU A 25 33.40 6.83 19.39
N LEU A 26 33.85 5.61 19.10
CA LEU A 26 33.03 4.59 18.43
C LEU A 26 31.80 4.19 19.26
N ILE A 27 31.97 4.02 20.58
CA ILE A 27 30.86 3.71 21.49
C ILE A 27 29.86 4.87 21.56
N GLY A 28 30.35 6.12 21.60
CA GLY A 28 29.49 7.30 21.57
C GLY A 28 28.67 7.41 20.29
N VAL A 29 29.29 7.16 19.12
CA VAL A 29 28.60 7.15 17.82
C VAL A 29 27.56 6.04 17.75
N ALA A 30 27.87 4.84 18.24
CA ALA A 30 26.92 3.72 18.28
C ALA A 30 25.70 4.00 19.16
N LEU A 31 25.89 4.64 20.32
CA LEU A 31 24.79 5.02 21.20
C LEU A 31 23.88 6.08 20.55
N ILE A 32 24.46 7.09 19.91
CA ILE A 32 23.70 8.13 19.20
C ILE A 32 22.88 7.52 18.05
N LEU A 33 23.47 6.61 17.26
CA LEU A 33 22.76 5.88 16.21
C LEU A 33 21.62 5.02 16.77
N SER A 34 21.83 4.33 17.89
CA SER A 34 20.77 3.52 18.52
C SER A 34 19.58 4.35 18.98
N VAL A 35 19.82 5.55 19.54
CA VAL A 35 18.75 6.47 19.98
C VAL A 35 18.01 7.06 18.77
N LEU A 36 18.71 7.41 17.69
CA LEU A 36 18.09 7.90 16.46
C LEU A 36 17.23 6.84 15.76
N ILE A 37 17.69 5.59 15.73
CA ILE A 37 16.93 4.47 15.15
C ILE A 37 15.70 4.17 16.01
N CYS A 38 15.87 4.00 17.33
CA CYS A 38 14.74 3.72 18.22
C CYS A 38 13.74 4.90 18.34
N GLY A 39 14.19 6.14 18.16
CA GLY A 39 13.33 7.32 18.18
C GLY A 39 12.42 7.45 16.95
N ASN A 40 12.83 6.92 15.79
CA ASN A 40 12.04 6.98 14.55
C ASN A 40 11.08 5.80 14.35
N PHE A 41 11.18 4.73 15.17
CA PHE A 41 10.29 3.56 15.08
C PHE A 41 9.09 3.60 16.04
N VAL A 42 8.94 4.66 16.84
CA VAL A 42 7.71 4.88 17.62
C VAL A 42 6.74 5.66 16.75
N TYR A 43 5.91 4.95 15.99
CA TYR A 43 4.69 5.53 15.43
C TYR A 43 3.70 5.73 16.58
N PRO A 44 3.35 6.97 16.97
CA PRO A 44 2.23 7.14 17.87
C PRO A 44 0.97 6.69 17.13
N VAL A 45 0.37 5.59 17.56
CA VAL A 45 -1.03 5.28 17.23
C VAL A 45 -1.87 6.36 17.90
N LEU A 46 -2.22 7.39 17.12
CA LEU A 46 -3.17 8.40 17.55
C LEU A 46 -4.55 7.75 17.54
N ALA A 47 -5.03 7.36 18.73
CA ALA A 47 -6.46 7.18 18.93
C ALA A 47 -7.14 8.53 18.69
N PRO A 48 -8.19 8.62 17.84
CA PRO A 48 -8.86 9.89 17.62
C PRO A 48 -9.50 10.36 18.93
N ALA A 49 -9.07 11.53 19.40
CA ALA A 49 -9.66 12.23 20.51
C ALA A 49 -11.04 12.76 20.08
N SER A 50 -12.07 12.37 20.83
CA SER A 50 -13.41 12.95 20.77
C SER A 50 -13.37 14.41 21.23
N SER A 51 -13.52 15.36 20.32
CA SER A 51 -13.93 16.73 20.67
C SER A 51 -14.90 17.26 19.65
N GLN A 52 -16.14 17.45 20.11
CA GLN A 52 -17.26 18.06 19.41
C GLN A 52 -16.88 19.44 18.84
N GLY A 53 -17.17 19.63 17.56
CA GLY A 53 -17.17 20.93 16.89
C GLY A 53 -18.33 20.95 15.89
N ILE A 54 -19.49 21.41 16.35
CA ILE A 54 -20.66 21.65 15.51
C ILE A 54 -20.33 22.79 14.55
N SER A 55 -20.42 22.55 13.24
CA SER A 55 -20.53 23.60 12.24
C SER A 55 -21.66 23.29 11.28
N PHE A 56 -22.72 24.10 11.39
CA PHE A 56 -23.83 24.16 10.46
C PHE A 56 -23.35 24.65 9.09
N SER A 57 -23.78 24.00 8.00
CA SER A 57 -23.85 24.69 6.71
C SER A 57 -25.15 24.37 5.98
N GLN A 58 -25.73 25.44 5.45
CA GLN A 58 -27.10 25.59 4.98
C GLN A 58 -27.32 24.96 3.60
N SER A 59 -28.49 24.36 3.40
CA SER A 59 -28.98 23.94 2.10
C SER A 59 -29.42 25.15 1.26
N SER A 60 -28.93 25.22 0.02
CA SER A 60 -29.49 26.05 -1.04
C SER A 60 -29.94 25.14 -2.19
N THR A 61 -31.25 24.92 -2.27
CA THR A 61 -31.91 24.28 -3.41
C THR A 61 -32.21 25.36 -4.47
N ALA A 62 -31.85 25.12 -5.73
CA ALA A 62 -32.31 25.92 -6.86
C ALA A 62 -33.08 25.03 -7.85
N THR A 63 -34.33 25.42 -8.09
CA THR A 63 -35.36 24.74 -8.88
C THR A 63 -35.28 25.13 -10.37
N LEU A 64 -35.55 24.14 -11.22
CA LEU A 64 -35.65 24.16 -12.68
C LEU A 64 -36.64 25.20 -13.25
N ILE A 65 -36.29 25.81 -14.38
CA ILE A 65 -37.20 26.50 -15.30
C ILE A 65 -37.01 25.93 -16.71
N ALA A 66 -38.11 25.65 -17.39
CA ALA A 66 -38.22 25.40 -18.84
C ALA A 66 -39.54 26.04 -19.33
N PRO A 67 -39.83 26.10 -20.64
CA PRO A 67 -39.03 26.53 -21.79
C PRO A 67 -39.74 27.65 -22.58
N THR A 68 -39.06 28.30 -23.54
CA THR A 68 -39.76 29.10 -24.57
C THR A 68 -39.21 28.84 -25.97
N THR A 69 -40.13 28.53 -26.87
CA THR A 69 -40.00 28.23 -28.29
C THR A 69 -39.57 29.43 -29.13
N GLY A 70 -38.70 29.20 -30.11
CA GLY A 70 -38.49 30.06 -31.28
C GLY A 70 -37.90 29.24 -32.43
N LYS A 71 -38.63 29.12 -33.54
CA LYS A 71 -38.16 28.54 -34.81
C LYS A 71 -37.84 29.69 -35.77
N GLU A 72 -36.68 29.66 -36.44
CA GLU A 72 -36.55 29.99 -37.86
C GLU A 72 -35.22 29.45 -38.44
N PHE A 73 -35.27 29.06 -39.72
CA PHE A 73 -34.27 28.34 -40.51
C PHE A 73 -33.20 29.28 -41.13
N GLU A 74 -31.93 28.86 -41.24
CA GLU A 74 -31.30 28.49 -42.54
C GLU A 74 -29.81 28.07 -42.42
N SER A 75 -29.51 26.96 -43.08
CA SER A 75 -28.29 26.57 -43.82
C SER A 75 -26.90 27.13 -43.43
N SER A 76 -26.02 26.25 -42.96
CA SER A 76 -24.69 26.09 -43.56
C SER A 76 -24.06 24.75 -43.16
N LEU A 77 -23.53 24.05 -44.16
CA LEU A 77 -22.67 22.87 -44.04
C LEU A 77 -21.49 23.19 -43.10
N SER A 78 -21.31 22.41 -42.03
CA SER A 78 -20.06 22.42 -41.28
C SER A 78 -19.73 21.02 -40.77
N ALA A 79 -18.47 20.65 -41.00
CA ALA A 79 -17.93 19.31 -40.88
C ALA A 79 -18.18 18.70 -39.49
N SER A 80 -18.67 17.46 -39.47
CA SER A 80 -18.60 16.60 -38.29
C SER A 80 -17.14 16.27 -38.03
N VAL A 81 -16.50 17.03 -37.15
CA VAL A 81 -15.33 16.54 -36.41
C VAL A 81 -15.85 15.44 -35.52
N ASP A 82 -15.50 14.19 -35.85
CA ASP A 82 -15.72 13.04 -34.99
C ASP A 82 -14.87 13.25 -33.72
N MET A 83 -15.46 13.90 -32.72
CA MET A 83 -14.89 13.94 -31.39
C MET A 83 -14.91 12.52 -30.86
N LEU A 84 -13.71 11.93 -30.83
CA LEU A 84 -13.41 10.75 -30.04
C LEU A 84 -14.12 10.88 -28.69
N PRO A 85 -14.93 9.89 -28.26
CA PRO A 85 -15.63 10.02 -26.99
C PRO A 85 -14.58 10.20 -25.89
N THR A 86 -14.57 11.37 -25.27
CA THR A 86 -13.89 11.59 -23.99
C THR A 86 -14.41 10.51 -23.06
N ARG A 87 -13.58 9.49 -22.78
CA ARG A 87 -13.86 8.49 -21.76
C ARG A 87 -14.11 9.26 -20.48
N THR A 88 -15.37 9.38 -20.08
CA THR A 88 -15.71 9.82 -18.74
C THR A 88 -14.98 8.87 -17.80
N PRO A 89 -14.10 9.35 -16.90
CA PRO A 89 -13.44 8.46 -15.96
C PRO A 89 -14.55 7.75 -15.19
N LEU A 90 -14.62 6.43 -15.31
CA LEU A 90 -15.45 5.64 -14.42
C LEU A 90 -14.94 5.93 -13.00
N PRO A 91 -15.81 6.23 -12.02
CA PRO A 91 -15.37 6.32 -10.65
C PRO A 91 -14.66 5.02 -10.29
N LEU A 92 -13.42 5.12 -9.80
CA LEU A 92 -12.70 3.93 -9.36
C LEU A 92 -13.56 3.24 -8.28
N PRO A 93 -13.69 1.90 -8.28
CA PRO A 93 -14.40 1.18 -7.22
C PRO A 93 -13.79 1.41 -5.82
N THR A 94 -12.63 2.05 -5.77
CA THR A 94 -11.85 2.45 -4.61
C THR A 94 -12.10 3.89 -4.14
N GLU A 95 -13.04 4.66 -4.71
CA GLU A 95 -13.54 5.84 -4.00
C GLU A 95 -14.12 5.34 -2.69
N GLY A 96 -13.34 5.49 -1.61
CA GLY A 96 -13.64 4.96 -0.30
C GLY A 96 -14.94 5.57 0.16
N GLN A 97 -16.05 4.89 -0.13
CA GLN A 97 -17.36 5.39 0.22
C GLN A 97 -17.38 5.54 1.73
N ILE A 98 -17.64 6.77 2.18
CA ILE A 98 -17.78 7.11 3.59
C ILE A 98 -19.10 6.48 4.04
N VAL A 99 -19.02 5.43 4.85
CA VAL A 99 -20.19 4.77 5.45
C VAL A 99 -20.35 5.25 6.89
N PRO A 100 -21.50 5.87 7.25
CA PRO A 100 -21.81 6.24 8.64
C PRO A 100 -21.90 5.03 9.58
N ALA A 101 -21.93 5.31 10.88
CA ALA A 101 -22.08 4.29 11.91
C ALA A 101 -23.38 3.51 11.68
N GLY A 102 -23.34 2.19 11.75
CA GLY A 102 -24.56 1.38 11.82
C GLY A 102 -25.21 1.53 13.20
N ASP A 103 -26.53 1.33 13.28
CA ASP A 103 -27.29 1.42 14.54
C ASP A 103 -26.96 0.30 15.55
N ASP A 104 -26.24 -0.74 15.12
CA ASP A 104 -25.86 -1.87 15.96
C ASP A 104 -24.83 -1.47 17.01
N THR A 105 -25.11 -1.81 18.27
CA THR A 105 -24.20 -1.57 19.39
C THR A 105 -23.01 -2.54 19.43
N HIS A 106 -23.12 -3.68 18.75
CA HIS A 106 -22.11 -4.73 18.71
C HIS A 106 -22.01 -5.33 17.31
N ILE A 107 -20.82 -5.80 16.95
CA ILE A 107 -20.51 -6.50 15.71
C ILE A 107 -20.19 -7.95 16.06
N LEU A 108 -20.84 -8.87 15.34
CA LEU A 108 -20.47 -10.29 15.35
C LEU A 108 -19.38 -10.52 14.31
N TYR A 109 -18.21 -10.93 14.76
CA TYR A 109 -17.04 -11.13 13.91
C TYR A 109 -16.54 -12.57 14.02
N TYR A 110 -16.42 -13.25 12.89
CA TYR A 110 -15.78 -14.55 12.82
C TYR A 110 -14.31 -14.34 12.45
N THR A 111 -13.42 -14.86 13.28
CA THR A 111 -11.97 -14.74 13.08
C THR A 111 -11.50 -15.48 11.85
N ILE A 112 -10.41 -14.99 11.26
CA ILE A 112 -9.73 -15.63 10.13
C ILE A 112 -8.34 -16.13 10.54
N ALA A 113 -7.74 -16.97 9.70
CA ALA A 113 -6.39 -17.46 9.92
C ALA A 113 -5.38 -16.30 10.05
N GLY A 114 -4.67 -16.28 11.18
CA GLY A 114 -3.69 -15.25 11.52
C GLY A 114 -4.23 -14.12 12.40
N ASP A 115 -5.52 -14.13 12.75
CA ASP A 115 -6.04 -13.18 13.73
C ASP A 115 -5.48 -13.42 15.13
N SER A 116 -5.28 -12.32 15.86
CA SER A 116 -4.96 -12.32 17.28
C SER A 116 -5.80 -11.27 18.00
N LEU A 117 -6.08 -11.48 19.28
CA LEU A 117 -6.91 -10.55 20.06
C LEU A 117 -6.37 -9.10 20.05
N PRO A 118 -5.04 -8.84 20.16
CA PRO A 118 -4.50 -7.49 20.06
C PRO A 118 -4.70 -6.83 18.69
N VAL A 119 -4.55 -7.58 17.60
CA VAL A 119 -4.74 -7.03 16.24
C VAL A 119 -6.22 -6.75 15.99
N VAL A 120 -7.11 -7.67 16.39
CA VAL A 120 -8.56 -7.47 16.30
C VAL A 120 -8.97 -6.23 17.10
N SER A 121 -8.47 -6.05 18.33
CA SER A 121 -8.81 -4.87 19.13
C SER A 121 -8.37 -3.57 18.47
N LEU A 122 -7.18 -3.53 17.87
CA LEU A 122 -6.71 -2.39 17.08
C LEU A 122 -7.60 -2.13 15.86
N ARG A 123 -7.91 -3.17 15.07
CA ARG A 123 -8.76 -3.04 13.88
C ARG A 123 -10.13 -2.48 14.21
N PHE A 124 -10.76 -2.98 15.28
CA PHE A 124 -12.10 -2.53 15.68
C PHE A 124 -12.10 -1.28 16.56
N GLY A 125 -10.94 -0.76 16.99
CA GLY A 125 -10.85 0.44 17.81
C GLY A 125 -11.44 0.25 19.21
N VAL A 126 -11.29 -0.96 19.79
CA VAL A 126 -11.81 -1.31 21.11
C VAL A 126 -10.70 -1.80 22.04
N ASP A 127 -10.98 -1.86 23.33
CA ASP A 127 -10.09 -2.50 24.29
C ASP A 127 -10.22 -4.03 24.23
N MET A 128 -9.12 -4.78 24.36
CA MET A 128 -9.13 -6.25 24.32
C MET A 128 -10.10 -6.85 25.33
N ALA A 129 -10.21 -6.29 26.55
CA ALA A 129 -11.09 -6.80 27.60
C ALA A 129 -12.58 -6.57 27.30
N SER A 130 -12.90 -5.72 26.33
CA SER A 130 -14.28 -5.49 25.87
C SER A 130 -14.72 -6.46 24.77
N ILE A 131 -13.79 -7.21 24.18
CA ILE A 131 -14.09 -8.28 23.22
C ILE A 131 -14.48 -9.53 24.01
N THR A 132 -15.65 -10.09 23.70
CA THR A 132 -16.16 -11.29 24.36
C THR A 132 -16.45 -12.39 23.33
N SER A 133 -16.55 -13.64 23.80
CA SER A 133 -16.92 -14.80 22.99
C SER A 133 -17.70 -15.78 23.86
N PRO A 134 -18.63 -16.58 23.28
CA PRO A 134 -19.22 -17.72 23.98
C PRO A 134 -18.18 -18.77 24.40
N ASP A 135 -17.11 -18.91 23.61
CA ASP A 135 -16.03 -19.87 23.83
C ASP A 135 -14.82 -19.21 24.50
N SER A 136 -13.93 -20.01 25.08
CA SER A 136 -12.72 -19.48 25.74
C SER A 136 -11.78 -18.83 24.72
N ILE A 137 -11.30 -17.62 25.03
CA ILE A 137 -10.33 -16.87 24.23
C ILE A 137 -8.94 -16.99 24.86
N ASP A 138 -7.93 -17.39 24.09
CA ASP A 138 -6.52 -17.22 24.48
C ASP A 138 -6.06 -15.80 24.12
N PRO A 139 -5.76 -14.93 25.10
CA PRO A 139 -5.38 -13.55 24.82
C PRO A 139 -3.96 -13.39 24.26
N LYS A 140 -3.12 -14.45 24.29
CA LYS A 140 -1.70 -14.36 23.90
C LYS A 140 -1.37 -15.07 22.59
N GLY A 141 -2.29 -15.89 22.09
CA GLY A 141 -2.11 -16.71 20.90
C GLY A 141 -2.80 -16.16 19.65
N LEU A 142 -2.67 -16.93 18.57
CA LEU A 142 -3.54 -16.80 17.42
C LEU A 142 -4.92 -17.36 17.78
N LEU A 143 -5.96 -16.67 17.31
CA LEU A 143 -7.33 -17.13 17.44
C LEU A 143 -7.58 -18.26 16.43
N SER A 144 -8.39 -19.23 16.81
CA SER A 144 -8.83 -20.26 15.87
C SER A 144 -9.67 -19.61 14.77
N PRO A 145 -9.56 -20.02 13.49
CA PRO A 145 -10.47 -19.58 12.45
C PRO A 145 -11.93 -19.88 12.79
N ASP A 146 -12.85 -19.06 12.29
CA ASP A 146 -14.30 -19.16 12.50
C ASP A 146 -14.75 -19.07 13.97
N HIS A 147 -13.90 -18.55 14.84
CA HIS A 147 -14.25 -18.28 16.24
C HIS A 147 -15.07 -16.99 16.33
N LEU A 148 -16.24 -17.07 16.96
CA LEU A 148 -17.14 -15.94 17.10
C LEU A 148 -16.66 -14.96 18.18
N LEU A 149 -16.43 -13.71 17.79
CA LEU A 149 -16.20 -12.59 18.68
C LEU A 149 -17.40 -11.64 18.66
N ILE A 150 -17.79 -11.19 19.85
CA ILE A 150 -18.79 -10.15 20.07
C ILE A 150 -18.03 -8.88 20.45
N ILE A 151 -18.00 -7.93 19.52
CA ILE A 151 -17.15 -6.74 19.59
C ILE A 151 -18.03 -5.49 19.70
N PRO A 152 -17.82 -4.59 20.67
CA PRO A 152 -18.54 -3.33 20.74
C PRO A 152 -18.34 -2.48 19.47
N ASN A 153 -19.42 -1.97 18.89
CA ASN A 153 -19.34 -1.08 17.74
C ASN A 153 -19.12 0.36 18.20
N ARG A 154 -17.90 0.87 18.04
CA ARG A 154 -17.52 2.23 18.45
C ARG A 154 -17.04 3.11 17.31
N LEU A 155 -16.91 2.55 16.10
CA LEU A 155 -16.44 3.29 14.94
C LEU A 155 -17.63 3.96 14.27
N GLU A 156 -17.51 5.27 14.05
CA GLU A 156 -18.56 6.05 13.39
C GLU A 156 -18.38 6.01 11.88
N ILE A 157 -17.43 6.80 11.36
CA ILE A 157 -17.18 6.93 9.93
C ILE A 157 -16.08 5.95 9.52
N THR A 158 -16.38 5.08 8.57
CA THR A 158 -15.41 4.13 8.00
C THR A 158 -15.51 4.07 6.47
N SER A 159 -14.53 3.44 5.83
CA SER A 159 -14.61 3.09 4.41
C SER A 159 -15.77 2.12 4.13
N SER A 160 -16.03 1.87 2.85
CA SER A 160 -16.88 0.75 2.44
C SER A 160 -16.38 -0.57 3.04
N ARG A 161 -17.33 -1.47 3.36
CA ARG A 161 -17.07 -2.84 3.81
C ARG A 161 -16.96 -3.83 2.65
N THR A 162 -17.15 -3.35 1.41
CA THR A 162 -17.08 -4.17 0.21
C THR A 162 -15.66 -4.68 -0.01
N LYS A 163 -15.52 -6.01 -0.03
CA LYS A 163 -14.27 -6.68 -0.36
C LYS A 163 -14.13 -6.77 -1.86
N LEU A 164 -13.06 -6.20 -2.42
CA LEU A 164 -12.85 -6.12 -3.86
C LEU A 164 -12.10 -7.34 -4.41
N LEU A 165 -11.03 -7.72 -3.73
CA LEU A 165 -10.18 -8.86 -4.08
C LEU A 165 -9.99 -9.72 -2.84
N PRO A 166 -9.89 -11.05 -2.97
CA PRO A 166 -9.44 -11.89 -1.86
C PRO A 166 -7.94 -11.71 -1.64
N ASP A 167 -7.46 -11.93 -0.40
CA ASP A 167 -6.04 -11.85 -0.03
C ASP A 167 -5.11 -12.68 -0.94
N SER A 168 -5.61 -13.80 -1.45
CA SER A 168 -4.88 -14.70 -2.36
C SER A 168 -4.59 -14.07 -3.73
N GLU A 169 -5.35 -13.07 -4.16
CA GLU A 169 -5.09 -12.33 -5.41
C GLU A 169 -4.13 -11.15 -5.20
N ILE A 170 -3.73 -10.86 -3.96
CA ILE A 170 -2.68 -9.87 -3.66
C ILE A 170 -1.31 -10.53 -3.57
N THR A 171 -1.24 -11.67 -2.89
CA THR A 171 0.02 -12.36 -2.60
C THR A 171 0.40 -13.40 -3.64
N TYR A 172 1.70 -13.70 -3.75
CA TYR A 172 2.18 -14.84 -4.52
C TYR A 172 1.84 -16.14 -3.77
N SER A 173 0.67 -16.68 -4.06
CA SER A 173 0.02 -17.77 -3.32
C SER A 173 -0.33 -18.94 -4.23
N PRO A 174 -0.86 -20.07 -3.73
CA PRO A 174 -1.29 -21.19 -4.59
C PRO A 174 -2.27 -20.80 -5.71
N SER A 175 -2.94 -19.65 -5.66
CA SER A 175 -3.76 -19.15 -6.77
C SER A 175 -2.97 -18.81 -8.04
N THR A 176 -1.63 -18.72 -7.96
CA THR A 176 -0.75 -18.40 -9.09
C THR A 176 -0.17 -19.63 -9.78
N ILE A 177 -0.38 -20.84 -9.24
CA ILE A 177 0.34 -22.06 -9.67
C ILE A 177 0.15 -22.40 -11.16
N ASP A 178 -1.04 -22.12 -11.70
CA ASP A 178 -1.39 -22.40 -13.10
C ASP A 178 -1.23 -21.16 -14.00
N PHE A 179 -0.57 -20.09 -13.52
CA PHE A 179 -0.35 -18.88 -14.30
C PHE A 179 1.06 -18.83 -14.88
N ASP A 180 1.15 -19.04 -16.19
CA ASP A 180 2.38 -18.82 -16.96
C ASP A 180 2.42 -17.37 -17.45
N THR A 181 3.20 -16.54 -16.77
CA THR A 181 3.36 -15.11 -17.08
C THR A 181 3.94 -14.90 -18.48
N VAL A 182 4.91 -15.71 -18.89
CA VAL A 182 5.57 -15.59 -20.19
C VAL A 182 4.58 -15.89 -21.30
N ALA A 183 3.90 -17.04 -21.24
CA ALA A 183 2.91 -17.43 -22.24
C ALA A 183 1.74 -16.41 -22.29
N PHE A 184 1.32 -15.87 -21.14
CA PHE A 184 0.29 -14.84 -21.08
C PHE A 184 0.72 -13.54 -21.78
N VAL A 185 1.92 -13.04 -21.48
CA VAL A 185 2.43 -11.78 -22.06
C VAL A 185 2.66 -11.94 -23.57
N GLU A 186 3.20 -13.08 -24.01
CA GLU A 186 3.34 -13.38 -25.44
C GLU A 186 1.98 -13.40 -26.16
N ALA A 187 0.96 -14.03 -25.56
CA ALA A 187 -0.38 -14.09 -26.12
C ALA A 187 -1.09 -12.72 -26.14
N ALA A 188 -0.83 -11.86 -25.14
CA ALA A 188 -1.38 -10.52 -25.07
C ALA A 188 -0.83 -9.60 -26.17
N GLY A 189 0.44 -9.77 -26.54
CA GLY A 189 1.04 -9.13 -27.73
C GLY A 189 1.21 -7.60 -27.64
N GLY A 190 1.05 -6.99 -26.46
CA GLY A 190 1.32 -5.57 -26.23
C GLY A 190 2.82 -5.26 -26.15
N TYR A 191 3.15 -4.01 -25.83
CA TYR A 191 4.52 -3.50 -25.71
C TYR A 191 5.41 -4.36 -24.80
N LEU A 192 4.86 -4.83 -23.68
CA LEU A 192 5.55 -5.69 -22.71
C LEU A 192 6.13 -6.97 -23.34
N SER A 193 5.48 -7.53 -24.37
CA SER A 193 5.93 -8.75 -25.06
C SER A 193 7.24 -8.57 -25.83
N THR A 194 7.58 -7.32 -26.17
CA THR A 194 8.81 -6.98 -26.91
C THR A 194 9.82 -6.23 -26.04
N TYR A 195 9.43 -5.85 -24.83
CA TYR A 195 10.25 -5.06 -23.93
C TYR A 195 11.39 -5.91 -23.33
N SER A 196 12.57 -5.29 -23.23
CA SER A 196 13.71 -5.86 -22.51
C SER A 196 14.48 -4.78 -21.78
N GLU A 197 14.93 -5.07 -20.57
CA GLU A 197 15.73 -4.18 -19.73
C GLU A 197 17.06 -4.85 -19.38
N TYR A 198 18.15 -4.09 -19.39
CA TYR A 198 19.42 -4.59 -18.89
C TYR A 198 19.49 -4.44 -17.36
N LEU A 199 19.42 -5.56 -16.65
CA LEU A 199 19.57 -5.61 -15.20
C LEU A 199 20.98 -6.08 -14.85
N MET A 200 21.64 -5.42 -13.90
CA MET A 200 23.03 -5.74 -13.56
C MET A 200 23.21 -7.16 -13.00
N THR A 201 22.16 -7.77 -12.45
CA THR A 201 22.19 -9.13 -11.89
C THR A 201 21.86 -10.23 -12.89
N THR A 202 21.04 -9.95 -13.91
CA THR A 202 20.52 -10.97 -14.85
C THR A 202 20.84 -10.69 -16.32
N GLY A 203 21.45 -9.54 -16.63
CA GLY A 203 21.69 -9.08 -17.99
C GLY A 203 20.41 -8.59 -18.66
N TRP A 204 20.33 -8.73 -19.99
CA TRP A 204 19.10 -8.46 -20.74
C TRP A 204 18.00 -9.41 -20.28
N THR A 205 16.95 -8.84 -19.70
CA THR A 205 15.81 -9.56 -19.11
C THR A 205 14.53 -9.05 -19.78
N THR A 206 13.65 -9.95 -20.18
CA THR A 206 12.39 -9.60 -20.85
C THR A 206 11.36 -9.01 -19.87
N GLY A 207 10.36 -8.32 -20.40
CA GLY A 207 9.26 -7.76 -19.61
C GLY A 207 8.53 -8.81 -18.75
N ALA A 208 8.23 -9.98 -19.32
CA ALA A 208 7.57 -11.06 -18.58
C ALA A 208 8.44 -11.63 -17.46
N GLU A 209 9.73 -11.86 -17.73
CA GLU A 209 10.69 -12.33 -16.72
C GLU A 209 10.87 -11.33 -15.58
N ILE A 210 10.81 -10.02 -15.86
CA ILE A 210 10.82 -8.98 -14.84
C ILE A 210 9.58 -9.10 -13.93
N ILE A 211 8.39 -9.31 -14.49
CA ILE A 211 7.16 -9.50 -13.71
C ILE A 211 7.27 -10.72 -12.81
N ASP A 212 7.69 -11.87 -13.34
CA ASP A 212 7.89 -13.11 -12.55
C ASP A 212 8.90 -12.89 -11.43
N ARG A 213 10.01 -12.22 -11.74
CA ARG A 213 11.04 -11.92 -10.77
C ARG A 213 10.51 -11.04 -9.63
N ILE A 214 9.80 -9.96 -9.93
CA ILE A 214 9.21 -9.09 -8.91
C ILE A 214 8.16 -9.85 -8.08
N SER A 215 7.36 -10.68 -8.71
CA SER A 215 6.39 -11.53 -8.02
C SER A 215 7.06 -12.44 -6.99
N LEU A 216 8.19 -13.05 -7.32
CA LEU A 216 8.96 -13.87 -6.39
C LEU A 216 9.67 -13.03 -5.30
N GLU A 217 10.34 -11.95 -5.69
CA GLU A 217 11.12 -11.11 -4.77
C GLU A 217 10.24 -10.41 -3.72
N TYR A 218 9.05 -9.97 -4.12
CA TYR A 218 8.12 -9.21 -3.27
C TYR A 218 6.93 -10.04 -2.77
N SER A 219 6.84 -11.32 -3.16
CA SER A 219 5.71 -12.21 -2.82
C SER A 219 4.35 -11.62 -3.22
N VAL A 220 4.29 -10.98 -4.39
CA VAL A 220 3.09 -10.33 -4.95
C VAL A 220 2.56 -11.12 -6.15
N ASN A 221 1.23 -11.15 -6.31
CA ASN A 221 0.59 -11.88 -7.40
C ASN A 221 0.95 -11.25 -8.78
N PRO A 222 1.44 -12.03 -9.76
CA PRO A 222 1.84 -11.50 -11.07
C PRO A 222 0.66 -10.92 -11.86
N ARG A 223 -0.55 -11.44 -11.66
CA ARG A 223 -1.75 -10.90 -12.30
C ARG A 223 -2.06 -9.49 -11.82
N LEU A 224 -1.80 -9.20 -10.54
CA LEU A 224 -1.98 -7.86 -9.99
C LEU A 224 -0.97 -6.88 -10.57
N LEU A 225 0.30 -7.28 -10.72
CA LEU A 225 1.33 -6.48 -11.40
C LEU A 225 0.92 -6.16 -12.84
N LEU A 226 0.51 -7.18 -13.60
CA LEU A 226 0.07 -7.02 -15.00
C LEU A 226 -1.18 -6.16 -15.12
N ALA A 227 -2.17 -6.35 -14.24
CA ALA A 227 -3.40 -5.55 -14.26
C ALA A 227 -3.11 -4.07 -13.96
N PHE A 228 -2.24 -3.77 -12.99
CA PHE A 228 -1.88 -2.40 -12.68
C PHE A 228 -1.03 -1.77 -13.79
N LEU A 229 -0.11 -2.53 -14.38
CA LEU A 229 0.69 -2.11 -15.53
C LEU A 229 -0.20 -1.75 -16.73
N GLU A 230 -1.16 -2.60 -17.06
CA GLU A 230 -2.14 -2.33 -18.12
C GLU A 230 -2.96 -1.07 -17.81
N PHE A 231 -3.45 -0.95 -16.56
CA PHE A 231 -4.23 0.20 -16.15
C PHE A 231 -3.46 1.53 -16.26
N GLN A 232 -2.19 1.54 -15.89
CA GLN A 232 -1.37 2.76 -15.86
C GLN A 232 -0.84 3.16 -17.24
N SER A 233 -0.35 2.21 -18.04
CA SER A 233 0.39 2.52 -19.26
C SER A 233 -0.03 1.71 -20.48
N GLY A 234 -0.95 0.75 -20.35
CA GLY A 234 -1.43 -0.06 -21.46
C GLY A 234 -0.37 -1.00 -22.06
N TRP A 235 0.69 -1.31 -21.31
CA TRP A 235 1.81 -2.11 -21.84
C TRP A 235 1.45 -3.57 -22.14
N VAL A 236 0.41 -4.13 -21.52
CA VAL A 236 0.11 -5.56 -21.62
C VAL A 236 -0.62 -5.86 -22.93
N TYR A 237 -1.64 -5.08 -23.27
CA TYR A 237 -2.46 -5.29 -24.48
C TYR A 237 -2.24 -4.24 -25.58
N GLY A 238 -1.55 -3.14 -25.28
CA GLY A 238 -1.40 -2.01 -26.18
C GLY A 238 0.03 -1.51 -26.30
N GLN A 239 0.16 -0.21 -26.53
CA GLN A 239 1.42 0.52 -26.61
C GLN A 239 1.34 1.72 -25.66
N PRO A 240 2.44 2.13 -25.01
CA PRO A 240 2.46 3.36 -24.21
C PRO A 240 2.07 4.57 -25.07
N GLN A 241 1.33 5.51 -24.47
CA GLN A 241 0.78 6.66 -25.19
C GLN A 241 1.80 7.80 -25.35
N ASP A 242 2.81 7.84 -24.49
CA ASP A 242 3.82 8.89 -24.44
C ASP A 242 5.16 8.39 -23.82
N ASP A 243 6.18 9.26 -23.86
CA ASP A 243 7.49 8.92 -23.31
C ASP A 243 7.43 8.71 -21.78
N VAL A 244 6.53 9.41 -21.07
CA VAL A 244 6.39 9.31 -19.62
C VAL A 244 5.88 7.92 -19.22
N SER A 245 4.84 7.43 -19.87
CA SER A 245 4.30 6.07 -19.70
C SER A 245 5.25 4.98 -20.20
N THR A 246 6.25 5.34 -21.02
CA THR A 246 7.34 4.45 -21.42
C THR A 246 8.47 4.39 -20.37
N ILE A 247 8.78 5.52 -19.72
CA ILE A 247 9.85 5.60 -18.71
C ILE A 247 9.34 5.14 -17.33
N TYR A 248 8.08 5.46 -17.01
CA TYR A 248 7.40 5.19 -15.75
C TYR A 248 6.12 4.36 -15.95
N PRO A 249 6.22 3.10 -16.42
CA PRO A 249 5.08 2.25 -16.74
C PRO A 249 4.03 2.06 -15.63
N MET A 250 4.39 2.26 -14.36
CA MET A 250 3.49 2.11 -13.21
C MET A 250 3.07 3.48 -12.62
N GLY A 251 3.45 4.59 -13.25
CA GLY A 251 3.02 5.95 -12.88
C GLY A 251 3.82 6.64 -11.76
N ASN A 252 4.94 6.06 -11.31
CA ASN A 252 5.78 6.69 -10.29
C ASN A 252 6.92 7.51 -10.91
N GLU A 253 6.67 8.79 -11.16
CA GLU A 253 7.59 9.75 -11.79
C GLU A 253 8.74 10.19 -10.86
N ASP A 254 9.63 9.26 -10.53
CA ASP A 254 10.89 9.49 -9.80
C ASP A 254 12.05 9.08 -10.70
N TYR A 255 12.93 10.02 -11.06
CA TYR A 255 14.09 9.80 -11.94
C TYR A 255 15.04 8.68 -11.45
N LYS A 256 14.95 8.26 -10.19
CA LYS A 256 15.72 7.13 -9.65
C LYS A 256 15.04 5.77 -9.84
N LYS A 257 13.83 5.75 -10.38
CA LYS A 257 12.97 4.57 -10.49
C LYS A 257 12.44 4.38 -11.90
N GLU A 258 13.24 4.75 -12.90
CA GLU A 258 12.94 4.51 -14.31
C GLU A 258 13.03 3.02 -14.64
N GLY A 259 12.28 2.59 -15.67
CA GLY A 259 12.30 1.20 -16.14
C GLY A 259 11.29 0.31 -15.42
N LEU A 260 10.96 -0.81 -16.05
CA LEU A 260 9.89 -1.70 -15.58
C LEU A 260 10.24 -2.32 -14.23
N TYR A 261 11.48 -2.76 -14.03
CA TYR A 261 11.86 -3.45 -12.80
C TYR A 261 11.66 -2.56 -11.56
N LEU A 262 12.16 -1.31 -11.60
CA LEU A 262 12.04 -0.40 -10.46
C LEU A 262 10.62 0.11 -10.25
N GLN A 263 9.86 0.32 -11.32
CA GLN A 263 8.44 0.67 -11.24
C GLN A 263 7.60 -0.46 -10.64
N ALA A 264 7.79 -1.69 -11.09
CA ALA A 264 7.10 -2.86 -10.56
C ALA A 264 7.50 -3.14 -9.10
N ALA A 265 8.79 -3.00 -8.75
CA ALA A 265 9.26 -3.11 -7.37
C ALA A 265 8.63 -2.05 -6.45
N TRP A 266 8.50 -0.80 -6.92
CA TRP A 266 7.83 0.26 -6.16
C TRP A 266 6.36 -0.06 -5.92
N PHE A 267 5.64 -0.46 -6.96
CA PHE A 267 4.23 -0.82 -6.84
C PHE A 267 4.05 -2.02 -5.89
N ALA A 268 4.83 -3.08 -6.09
CA ALA A 268 4.82 -4.26 -5.23
C ALA A 268 5.09 -3.91 -3.76
N SER A 269 6.11 -3.10 -3.50
CA SER A 269 6.43 -2.64 -2.14
C SER A 269 5.24 -1.89 -1.52
N THR A 270 4.63 -0.97 -2.28
CA THR A 270 3.51 -0.14 -1.80
C THR A 270 2.29 -0.99 -1.46
N VAL A 271 1.95 -1.95 -2.32
CA VAL A 271 0.84 -2.88 -2.09
C VAL A 271 1.11 -3.76 -0.87
N MET A 272 2.30 -4.35 -0.78
CA MET A 272 2.63 -5.28 0.31
C MET A 272 2.78 -4.57 1.66
N ASP A 273 3.24 -3.32 1.69
CA ASP A 273 3.23 -2.48 2.88
C ASP A 273 1.80 -2.23 3.38
N GLY A 274 0.87 -1.98 2.47
CA GLY A 274 -0.56 -1.86 2.78
C GLY A 274 -1.15 -3.18 3.30
N TYR A 275 -0.94 -4.27 2.58
CA TYR A 275 -1.45 -5.61 2.91
C TYR A 275 -0.98 -6.08 4.30
N TYR A 276 0.34 -6.11 4.54
CA TYR A 276 0.87 -6.52 5.85
C TYR A 276 0.61 -5.47 6.93
N GLY A 277 0.60 -4.18 6.56
CA GLY A 277 0.21 -3.11 7.46
C GLY A 277 -1.20 -3.32 8.01
N TRP A 278 -2.16 -3.71 7.17
CA TRP A 278 -3.53 -4.03 7.61
C TRP A 278 -3.56 -5.26 8.51
N ARG A 279 -2.90 -6.37 8.10
CA ARG A 279 -2.88 -7.63 8.85
C ARG A 279 -2.24 -7.50 10.23
N GLU A 280 -1.31 -6.59 10.40
CA GLU A 280 -0.62 -6.32 11.67
C GLU A 280 -1.29 -5.21 12.49
N GLY A 281 -2.34 -4.58 11.97
CA GLY A 281 -3.01 -3.45 12.62
C GLY A 281 -2.17 -2.17 12.64
N ARG A 282 -1.14 -2.05 11.79
CA ARG A 282 -0.31 -0.85 11.63
C ARG A 282 -0.92 0.16 10.65
N GLN A 283 -1.60 -0.32 9.63
CA GLN A 283 -2.26 0.49 8.61
C GLN A 283 -3.76 0.39 8.80
N LEU A 284 -4.35 1.36 9.50
CA LEU A 284 -5.78 1.37 9.86
C LEU A 284 -6.53 2.58 9.30
N VAL A 285 -5.78 3.59 8.89
CA VAL A 285 -6.25 4.88 8.39
C VAL A 285 -5.48 5.19 7.11
N ILE A 286 -6.19 5.65 6.08
CA ILE A 286 -5.59 6.20 4.87
C ILE A 286 -5.58 7.72 4.99
N ASN A 287 -4.43 8.33 4.70
CA ASN A 287 -4.28 9.78 4.59
C ASN A 287 -4.25 10.16 3.12
N PHE A 288 -5.14 11.05 2.70
CA PHE A 288 -5.21 11.55 1.34
C PHE A 288 -4.36 12.82 1.17
N GLN A 289 -4.00 13.13 -0.07
CA GLN A 289 -3.15 14.28 -0.40
C GLN A 289 -3.79 15.62 -0.04
N ASP A 290 -5.12 15.68 0.01
CA ASP A 290 -5.90 16.85 0.41
C ASP A 290 -6.02 17.01 1.93
N GLY A 291 -5.37 16.14 2.71
CA GLY A 291 -5.39 16.15 4.18
C GLY A 291 -6.58 15.42 4.79
N GLN A 292 -7.49 14.86 4.00
CA GLN A 292 -8.55 14.01 4.51
C GLN A 292 -7.97 12.71 5.08
N THR A 293 -8.65 12.15 6.08
CA THR A 293 -8.30 10.86 6.66
C THR A 293 -9.52 9.95 6.62
N LEU A 294 -9.31 8.69 6.27
CA LEU A 294 -10.37 7.68 6.23
C LEU A 294 -9.96 6.47 7.05
N ARG A 295 -10.76 6.15 8.07
CA ARG A 295 -10.63 4.91 8.82
C ARG A 295 -11.12 3.75 7.95
N LEU A 296 -10.25 2.77 7.71
CA LEU A 296 -10.64 1.55 7.02
C LEU A 296 -11.64 0.74 7.85
N ALA A 297 -12.66 0.20 7.20
CA ALA A 297 -13.66 -0.63 7.86
C ALA A 297 -13.02 -1.93 8.39
N PRO A 298 -13.21 -2.26 9.68
CA PRO A 298 -12.53 -3.39 10.34
C PRO A 298 -12.87 -4.77 9.75
N GLN A 299 -13.99 -4.88 9.03
CA GLN A 299 -14.44 -6.13 8.41
C GLN A 299 -13.77 -6.42 7.07
N LEU A 300 -12.98 -5.48 6.52
CA LEU A 300 -12.24 -5.69 5.29
C LEU A 300 -11.21 -6.82 5.46
N ASN A 301 -11.00 -7.54 4.36
CA ASN A 301 -9.83 -8.37 4.21
C ASN A 301 -8.61 -7.48 3.88
N ALA A 302 -7.42 -8.08 3.79
CA ALA A 302 -6.18 -7.35 3.63
C ALA A 302 -5.94 -6.86 2.20
#